data_AF-A0A4Q6DYI0-F1
#
_entry.id   AF-A0A4Q6DYI0-F1
#
_cell.length_a   1.000
_cell.length_b   1.000
_cell.length_c   1.000
_cell.angle_alpha   90.00
_cell.angle_beta   90.00
_cell.angle_gamma   90.00
#
_symmetry.space_group_name_H-M   'P 1'
#
loop_
_entity.id
_entity.type
_entity.pdbx_description
1 polymer ?
#
loop_
_entity_poly.entity_id
_entity_poly.type
_entity_poly.pdbx_seq_one_letter_code
_entity_poly.pdbx_strand_id
1 'polypeptide(L)'
;MNERVVELLCSGVSLRRAALLTKLNRKTVVRIFLIESMRAEFAYRTANLNGARADTVEFDDMETFEHTKCKPLSITLAVEQGSRRILGVEVSAMAANGKLAKKARRIYGKRKDERRAARRRLFARIVSSVKPGAKIKSDQNPHYPNDVAKAFPGCTHERHKGKRGSLGGQG
;
A
#
# COMPACT_ATOMS: atom_id res chain seq x y z
N MET A 1 2.64 -18.46 -20.17
CA MET A 1 1.81 -17.25 -19.95
C MET A 1 2.28 -16.19 -20.94
N ASN A 2 1.47 -15.18 -21.31
CA ASN A 2 1.97 -14.10 -22.18
C ASN A 2 2.81 -13.10 -21.35
N GLU A 3 4.12 -13.32 -21.30
CA GLU A 3 5.10 -12.53 -20.53
C GLU A 3 5.06 -11.05 -20.93
N ARG A 4 4.85 -10.77 -22.22
CA ARG A 4 4.76 -9.40 -22.72
C ARG A 4 3.61 -8.61 -22.10
N VAL A 5 2.46 -9.25 -21.84
CA VAL A 5 1.37 -8.60 -21.11
C VAL A 5 1.82 -8.23 -19.70
N VAL A 6 2.51 -9.13 -19.00
CA VAL A 6 2.98 -8.91 -17.63
C VAL A 6 3.96 -7.75 -17.56
N GLU A 7 4.96 -7.72 -18.44
CA GLU A 7 5.94 -6.62 -18.54
C GLU A 7 5.27 -5.27 -18.74
N LEU A 8 4.28 -5.18 -19.63
CA LEU A 8 3.56 -3.94 -19.91
C LEU A 8 2.80 -3.46 -18.66
N LEU A 9 2.12 -4.36 -17.94
CA LEU A 9 1.37 -4.01 -16.74
C LEU A 9 2.29 -3.56 -15.60
N CYS A 10 3.41 -4.26 -15.39
CA CYS A 10 4.44 -3.85 -14.42
C CYS A 10 5.10 -2.52 -14.79
N SER A 11 5.08 -2.14 -16.07
CA SER A 11 5.56 -0.85 -16.58
C SER A 11 4.50 0.26 -16.54
N GLY A 12 3.37 0.05 -15.85
CA GLY A 12 2.32 1.06 -15.68
C GLY A 12 1.40 1.25 -16.91
N VAL A 13 1.47 0.37 -17.90
CA VAL A 13 0.60 0.44 -19.08
C VAL A 13 -0.82 0.02 -18.71
N SER A 14 -1.82 0.84 -19.07
CA SER A 14 -3.23 0.49 -18.81
C SER A 14 -3.63 -0.83 -19.50
N LEU A 15 -4.57 -1.58 -18.89
CA LEU A 15 -5.12 -2.82 -19.46
C LEU A 15 -5.61 -2.66 -20.91
N ARG A 16 -6.19 -1.49 -21.25
CA ARG A 16 -6.63 -1.17 -22.61
C ARG A 16 -5.45 -0.99 -23.56
N ARG A 17 -4.40 -0.25 -23.16
CA ARG A 17 -3.22 -0.04 -23.99
C ARG A 17 -2.42 -1.32 -24.16
N ALA A 18 -2.29 -2.14 -23.12
CA ALA A 18 -1.67 -3.46 -23.19
C ALA A 18 -2.40 -4.37 -24.19
N ALA A 19 -3.74 -4.37 -24.20
CA ALA A 19 -4.54 -5.11 -25.18
C ALA A 19 -4.26 -4.67 -26.62
N LEU A 20 -4.16 -3.35 -26.87
CA LEU A 20 -3.83 -2.81 -28.20
C LEU A 20 -2.41 -3.21 -28.65
N LEU A 21 -1.42 -3.06 -27.77
CA LEU A 21 -0.01 -3.35 -28.08
C LEU A 21 0.23 -4.84 -28.34
N THR A 22 -0.50 -5.71 -27.66
CA THR A 22 -0.38 -7.17 -27.79
C THR A 22 -1.36 -7.77 -28.78
N LYS A 23 -2.23 -6.96 -29.40
CA LYS A 23 -3.33 -7.40 -30.28
C LYS A 23 -4.24 -8.47 -29.64
N LEU A 24 -4.40 -8.40 -28.31
CA LEU A 24 -5.25 -9.31 -27.55
C LEU A 24 -6.60 -8.68 -27.23
N ASN A 25 -7.62 -9.51 -26.99
CA ASN A 25 -8.86 -9.04 -26.41
C ASN A 25 -8.61 -8.52 -24.98
N ARG A 26 -9.20 -7.38 -24.63
CA ARG A 26 -9.11 -6.79 -23.28
C ARG A 26 -9.51 -7.78 -22.18
N LYS A 27 -10.51 -8.64 -22.41
CA LYS A 27 -10.92 -9.68 -21.44
C LYS A 27 -9.81 -10.72 -21.20
N THR A 28 -8.96 -10.97 -22.18
CA THR A 28 -7.80 -11.88 -22.05
C THR A 28 -6.73 -11.22 -21.20
N VAL A 29 -6.42 -9.94 -21.45
CA VAL A 29 -5.48 -9.15 -20.63
C VAL A 29 -5.93 -9.09 -19.17
N VAL A 30 -7.22 -8.87 -18.91
CA VAL A 30 -7.79 -8.88 -17.54
C VAL A 30 -7.60 -10.24 -16.86
N ARG A 31 -7.86 -11.35 -17.57
CA ARG A 31 -7.66 -12.70 -17.02
C ARG A 31 -6.19 -12.97 -16.68
N ILE A 32 -5.26 -12.55 -17.56
CA ILE A 32 -3.82 -12.65 -17.30
C ILE A 32 -3.45 -11.84 -16.06
N PHE A 33 -3.90 -10.59 -15.97
CA PHE A 33 -3.67 -9.72 -14.81
C PHE A 33 -4.12 -10.37 -13.49
N LEU A 34 -5.32 -10.96 -13.45
CA LEU A 34 -5.85 -11.60 -12.24
C LEU A 34 -5.03 -12.83 -11.84
N ILE A 35 -4.68 -13.70 -12.79
CA ILE A 35 -3.87 -14.89 -12.52
C ILE A 35 -2.47 -14.50 -12.03
N GLU A 36 -1.82 -13.54 -12.67
CA GLU A 36 -0.49 -13.08 -12.26
C GLU A 36 -0.53 -12.33 -10.92
N SER A 37 -1.62 -11.60 -10.62
CA SER A 37 -1.79 -10.98 -9.30
C SER A 37 -1.86 -12.05 -8.21
N MET A 38 -2.58 -13.16 -8.44
CA MET A 38 -2.63 -14.28 -7.50
C MET A 38 -1.26 -14.95 -7.33
N ARG A 39 -0.51 -15.14 -8.41
CA ARG A 39 0.85 -15.71 -8.37
C ARG A 39 1.81 -14.79 -7.62
N ALA A 40 1.76 -13.49 -7.90
CA ALA A 40 2.55 -12.49 -7.21
C ALA A 40 2.25 -12.47 -5.72
N GLU A 41 0.96 -12.48 -5.33
CA GLU A 41 0.55 -12.55 -3.92
C GLU A 41 1.06 -13.82 -3.23
N PHE A 42 0.95 -14.97 -3.89
CA PHE A 42 1.44 -16.24 -3.34
C PHE A 42 2.97 -16.23 -3.17
N ALA A 43 3.71 -15.81 -4.19
CA ALA A 43 5.16 -15.71 -4.14
C ALA A 43 5.62 -14.72 -3.06
N TYR A 44 4.97 -13.56 -3.00
CA TYR A 44 5.18 -12.52 -1.99
C TYR A 44 4.99 -13.05 -0.57
N ARG A 45 3.88 -13.73 -0.29
CA ARG A 45 3.61 -14.30 1.04
C ARG A 45 4.60 -15.38 1.39
N THR A 46 4.88 -16.28 0.45
CA THR A 46 5.84 -17.39 0.65
C THR A 46 7.24 -16.86 0.95
N ALA A 47 7.69 -15.85 0.21
CA ALA A 47 8.99 -15.21 0.45
C ALA A 47 9.05 -14.52 1.82
N ASN A 48 7.96 -13.90 2.29
CA ASN A 48 7.91 -13.29 3.62
C ASN A 48 7.82 -14.32 4.76
N LEU A 49 7.17 -15.44 4.54
CA LEU A 49 7.10 -16.55 5.50
C LEU A 49 8.47 -17.25 5.66
N ASN A 50 9.18 -17.44 4.54
CA ASN A 50 10.48 -18.12 4.53
C ASN A 50 11.66 -17.17 4.81
N GLY A 51 11.44 -15.86 4.70
CA GLY A 51 12.48 -14.86 4.90
C GLY A 51 12.78 -14.63 6.39
N ALA A 52 13.97 -14.10 6.66
CA ALA A 52 14.35 -13.70 8.01
C ALA A 52 13.36 -12.68 8.59
N ARG A 53 13.23 -12.62 9.92
CA ARG A 53 12.45 -11.57 10.58
C ARG A 53 13.17 -10.23 10.50
N ALA A 54 12.43 -9.17 10.20
CA ALA A 54 12.96 -7.81 10.10
C ALA A 54 13.35 -7.27 11.47
N ASP A 55 14.57 -6.71 11.53
CA ASP A 55 15.11 -6.04 12.72
C ASP A 55 14.69 -4.56 12.80
N THR A 56 14.58 -3.92 11.64
CA THR A 56 14.08 -2.55 11.51
C THR A 56 13.04 -2.48 10.40
N VAL A 57 11.87 -1.92 10.73
CA VAL A 57 10.72 -1.77 9.84
C VAL A 57 10.43 -0.29 9.64
N GLU A 58 10.23 0.12 8.40
CA GLU A 58 9.72 1.45 8.06
C GLU A 58 8.30 1.32 7.50
N PHE A 59 7.37 2.18 7.92
CA PHE A 59 6.04 2.21 7.33
C PHE A 59 5.51 3.63 7.14
N ASP A 60 4.68 3.80 6.11
CA ASP A 60 4.02 5.07 5.79
C ASP A 60 2.69 4.84 5.04
N ASP A 61 1.84 5.87 4.99
CA ASP A 61 0.57 5.90 4.28
C ASP A 61 0.70 6.75 3.00
N MET A 62 0.57 6.12 1.82
CA MET A 62 0.51 6.84 0.54
C MET A 62 -0.95 7.17 0.18
N GLU A 63 -1.27 8.44 -0.06
CA GLU A 63 -2.60 8.87 -0.51
C GLU A 63 -2.75 8.74 -2.04
N THR A 64 -3.86 8.14 -2.46
CA THR A 64 -4.27 8.02 -3.88
C THR A 64 -5.79 8.07 -4.00
N PHE A 65 -6.36 7.63 -5.12
CA PHE A 65 -7.80 7.60 -5.34
C PHE A 65 -8.24 6.44 -6.22
N GLU A 66 -9.51 6.01 -6.09
CA GLU A 66 -10.08 4.94 -6.93
C GLU A 66 -10.13 5.34 -8.41
N HIS A 67 -10.87 6.39 -8.71
CA HIS A 67 -10.98 6.98 -10.06
C HIS A 67 -11.12 8.50 -10.03
N THR A 68 -11.26 9.09 -8.84
CA THR A 68 -11.47 10.52 -8.63
C THR A 68 -10.98 10.91 -7.24
N LYS A 69 -10.40 12.11 -7.12
CA LYS A 69 -9.98 12.68 -5.83
C LYS A 69 -11.12 12.82 -4.80
N CYS A 70 -12.38 12.70 -5.23
CA CYS A 70 -13.54 12.64 -4.33
C CYS A 70 -13.73 11.28 -3.64
N LYS A 71 -13.02 10.23 -4.08
CA LYS A 71 -12.97 8.89 -3.50
C LYS A 71 -11.53 8.54 -3.14
N PRO A 72 -10.92 9.23 -2.18
CA PRO A 72 -9.54 8.99 -1.81
C PRO A 72 -9.37 7.61 -1.16
N LEU A 73 -8.17 7.09 -1.35
CA LEU A 73 -7.66 5.86 -0.76
C LEU A 73 -6.34 6.17 -0.06
N SER A 74 -6.02 5.42 0.97
CA SER A 74 -4.68 5.36 1.55
C SER A 74 -4.13 3.95 1.42
N ILE A 75 -2.87 3.85 1.00
CA ILE A 75 -2.12 2.62 0.89
C ILE A 75 -1.06 2.65 2.01
N THR A 76 -1.28 1.88 3.07
CA THR A 76 -0.26 1.66 4.09
C THR A 76 0.75 0.64 3.57
N LEU A 77 2.03 1.01 3.55
CA LEU A 77 3.13 0.13 3.14
C LEU A 77 4.12 -0.01 4.30
N ALA A 78 4.49 -1.25 4.62
CA ALA A 78 5.54 -1.57 5.58
C ALA A 78 6.69 -2.32 4.87
N VAL A 79 7.91 -1.87 5.07
CA VAL A 79 9.12 -2.42 4.45
C VAL A 79 10.20 -2.68 5.49
N GLU A 80 11.08 -3.64 5.21
CA GLU A 80 12.30 -3.84 5.97
C GLU A 80 13.38 -2.82 5.56
N GLN A 81 14.00 -2.17 6.54
CA GLN A 81 15.09 -1.24 6.29
C GLN A 81 16.32 -1.99 5.72
N GLY A 82 16.99 -1.39 4.74
CA GLY A 82 18.17 -1.96 4.08
C GLY A 82 17.79 -2.79 2.86
N SER A 83 17.10 -3.92 3.06
CA SER A 83 16.69 -4.81 1.96
C SER A 83 15.58 -4.22 1.08
N ARG A 84 14.78 -3.29 1.63
CA ARG A 84 13.54 -2.76 1.03
C ARG A 84 12.52 -3.85 0.71
N ARG A 85 12.64 -5.02 1.33
CA ARG A 85 11.65 -6.10 1.22
C ARG A 85 10.32 -5.58 1.75
N ILE A 86 9.27 -5.71 0.94
CA ILE A 86 7.92 -5.36 1.35
C ILE A 86 7.45 -6.41 2.37
N LEU A 87 7.17 -5.99 3.59
CA LEU A 87 6.63 -6.85 4.64
C LEU A 87 5.11 -6.92 4.58
N GLY A 88 4.47 -5.82 4.17
CA GLY A 88 3.03 -5.72 4.10
C GLY A 88 2.56 -4.53 3.28
N VAL A 89 1.45 -4.69 2.56
CA VAL A 89 0.67 -3.58 1.97
C VAL A 89 -0.80 -3.73 2.33
N GLU A 90 -1.50 -2.62 2.57
CA GLU A 90 -2.95 -2.62 2.82
C GLU A 90 -3.59 -1.33 2.28
N VAL A 91 -4.70 -1.47 1.56
CA VAL A 91 -5.46 -0.34 1.00
C VAL A 91 -6.67 -0.05 1.89
N SER A 92 -6.98 1.23 2.07
CA SER A 92 -8.11 1.68 2.89
C SER A 92 -8.87 2.84 2.25
N ALA A 93 -10.19 2.85 2.43
CA ALA A 93 -11.00 4.00 2.05
C ALA A 93 -10.77 5.17 3.00
N MET A 94 -10.81 6.38 2.43
CA MET A 94 -10.78 7.64 3.18
C MET A 94 -11.95 8.54 2.80
N ALA A 95 -12.23 9.51 3.67
CA ALA A 95 -13.11 10.62 3.35
C ALA A 95 -12.33 11.73 2.64
N ALA A 96 -12.93 12.34 1.61
CA ALA A 96 -12.38 13.53 1.00
C ALA A 96 -12.35 14.70 2.00
N ASN A 97 -11.24 15.44 2.01
CA ASN A 97 -11.00 16.58 2.88
C ASN A 97 -10.98 17.92 2.11
N GLY A 98 -10.83 19.02 2.83
CA GLY A 98 -10.69 20.37 2.27
C GLY A 98 -11.80 20.77 1.29
N LYS A 99 -11.40 21.42 0.19
CA LYS A 99 -12.31 21.97 -0.84
C LYS A 99 -13.18 20.90 -1.52
N LEU A 100 -12.72 19.66 -1.57
CA LEU A 100 -13.45 18.56 -2.22
C LEU A 100 -14.49 17.90 -1.31
N ALA A 101 -14.43 18.11 0.00
CA ALA A 101 -15.26 17.40 0.97
C ALA A 101 -16.77 17.59 0.73
N LYS A 102 -17.21 18.82 0.46
CA LYS A 102 -18.63 19.13 0.16
C LYS A 102 -19.09 18.47 -1.14
N LYS A 103 -18.27 18.56 -2.20
CA LYS A 103 -18.57 17.97 -3.51
C LYS A 103 -18.63 16.44 -3.43
N ALA A 104 -17.66 15.83 -2.75
CA ALA A 104 -17.59 14.39 -2.55
C ALA A 104 -18.82 13.85 -1.82
N ARG A 105 -19.23 14.49 -0.71
CA ARG A 105 -20.43 14.10 0.03
C ARG A 105 -21.71 14.23 -0.79
N ARG A 106 -21.83 15.28 -1.59
CA ARG A 106 -23.00 15.51 -2.44
C ARG A 106 -23.15 14.43 -3.53
N ILE A 107 -22.05 14.03 -4.18
CA ILE A 107 -22.09 13.11 -5.32
C ILE A 107 -22.02 11.65 -4.88
N TYR A 108 -21.17 11.33 -3.91
CA TYR A 108 -20.84 9.94 -3.54
C TYR A 108 -21.24 9.56 -2.11
N GLY A 109 -21.86 10.47 -1.36
CA GLY A 109 -22.24 10.24 0.03
C GLY A 109 -21.06 10.31 1.01
N LYS A 110 -21.35 10.02 2.28
CA LYS A 110 -20.33 9.98 3.35
C LYS A 110 -19.50 8.71 3.24
N ARG A 111 -18.18 8.84 3.23
CA ARG A 111 -17.22 7.72 3.28
C ARG A 111 -16.63 7.61 4.69
N LYS A 112 -16.50 6.37 5.19
CA LYS A 112 -15.83 6.08 6.45
C LYS A 112 -14.31 6.17 6.25
N ASP A 113 -13.59 6.67 7.26
CA ASP A 113 -12.14 6.58 7.29
C ASP A 113 -11.74 5.21 7.86
N GLU A 114 -11.11 4.39 7.03
CA GLU A 114 -10.76 3.00 7.35
C GLU A 114 -9.26 2.81 7.63
N ARG A 115 -8.45 3.87 7.60
CA ARG A 115 -6.99 3.79 7.74
C ARG A 115 -6.57 3.08 9.01
N ARG A 116 -7.21 3.39 10.14
CA ARG A 116 -6.93 2.73 11.43
C ARG A 116 -7.20 1.22 11.38
N ALA A 117 -8.29 0.81 10.73
CA ALA A 117 -8.63 -0.59 10.61
C ALA A 117 -7.65 -1.32 9.68
N ALA A 118 -7.27 -0.69 8.58
CA ALA A 118 -6.26 -1.19 7.64
C ALA A 118 -4.89 -1.37 8.30
N ARG A 119 -4.37 -0.35 9.01
CA ARG A 119 -3.11 -0.47 9.74
C ARG A 119 -3.12 -1.62 10.75
N ARG A 120 -4.22 -1.82 11.48
CA ARG A 120 -4.36 -2.96 12.39
C ARG A 120 -4.31 -4.30 11.66
N ARG A 121 -5.02 -4.45 10.53
CA ARG A 121 -4.97 -5.67 9.72
C ARG A 121 -3.57 -5.93 9.18
N LEU A 122 -2.92 -4.87 8.68
CA LEU A 122 -1.55 -4.93 8.19
C LEU A 122 -0.60 -5.40 9.30
N PHE A 123 -0.61 -4.73 10.45
CA PHE A 123 0.30 -5.04 11.55
C PHE A 123 0.06 -6.45 12.11
N ALA A 124 -1.21 -6.86 12.27
CA ALA A 124 -1.55 -8.22 12.67
C ALA A 124 -1.01 -9.28 11.69
N ARG A 125 -0.97 -8.97 10.39
CA ARG A 125 -0.46 -9.87 9.35
C ARG A 125 1.06 -9.95 9.34
N ILE A 126 1.77 -8.87 9.63
CA ILE A 126 3.24 -8.82 9.53
C ILE A 126 3.97 -9.08 10.85
N VAL A 127 3.27 -9.16 11.98
CA VAL A 127 3.90 -9.30 13.31
C VAL A 127 4.85 -10.50 13.40
N SER A 128 4.52 -11.63 12.75
CA SER A 128 5.36 -12.83 12.71
C SER A 128 6.65 -12.66 11.89
N SER A 129 6.67 -11.67 10.98
CA SER A 129 7.81 -11.31 10.14
C SER A 129 8.71 -10.24 10.77
N VAL A 130 8.41 -9.78 12.00
CA VAL A 130 9.18 -8.75 12.72
C VAL A 130 9.83 -9.37 13.96
N LYS A 131 11.08 -9.03 14.24
CA LYS A 131 11.77 -9.52 15.44
C LYS A 131 11.16 -8.91 16.71
N PRO A 132 11.10 -9.66 17.83
CA PRO A 132 10.87 -9.07 19.14
C PRO A 132 11.92 -7.98 19.42
N GLY A 133 11.50 -6.82 19.93
CA GLY A 133 12.41 -5.71 20.22
C GLY A 133 12.92 -4.94 19.00
N ALA A 134 12.36 -5.20 17.81
CA ALA A 134 12.70 -4.49 16.58
C ALA A 134 12.49 -2.97 16.68
N LYS A 135 13.12 -2.23 15.76
CA LYS A 135 12.87 -0.80 15.56
C LYS A 135 11.75 -0.61 14.55
N ILE A 136 10.71 0.11 14.92
CA ILE A 136 9.63 0.54 14.03
C ILE A 136 9.83 2.03 13.74
N LYS A 137 9.85 2.40 12.47
CA LYS A 137 10.05 3.77 12.00
C LYS A 137 8.85 4.24 11.20
N SER A 138 8.44 5.47 11.42
CA SER A 138 7.37 6.12 10.66
C SER A 138 7.55 7.64 10.63
N ASP A 139 6.65 8.33 9.93
CA ASP A 139 6.46 9.76 10.12
C ASP A 139 5.84 10.09 11.50
N GLN A 140 5.58 11.38 11.73
CA GLN A 140 4.97 11.90 12.96
C GLN A 140 3.44 11.93 12.94
N ASN A 141 2.76 11.10 12.14
CA ASN A 141 1.31 11.00 12.17
C ASN A 141 0.81 10.66 13.59
N PRO A 142 -0.08 11.48 14.18
CA PRO A 142 -0.50 11.33 15.58
C PRO A 142 -1.25 10.02 15.86
N HIS A 143 -1.76 9.34 14.83
CA HIS A 143 -2.46 8.07 14.99
C HIS A 143 -1.54 6.86 15.13
N TYR A 144 -0.28 6.97 14.67
CA TYR A 144 0.65 5.84 14.61
C TYR A 144 1.09 5.31 15.98
N PRO A 145 1.44 6.13 16.99
CA PRO A 145 1.97 5.63 18.27
C PRO A 145 1.08 4.58 18.92
N ASN A 146 -0.23 4.84 18.95
CA ASN A 146 -1.21 3.93 19.56
C ASN A 146 -1.40 2.63 18.76
N ASP A 147 -1.31 2.69 17.44
CA ASP A 147 -1.46 1.50 16.60
C ASP A 147 -0.18 0.64 16.65
N VAL A 148 1.01 1.27 16.67
CA VAL A 148 2.31 0.58 16.80
C VAL A 148 2.47 -0.06 18.17
N ALA A 149 2.22 0.66 19.27
CA ALA A 149 2.35 0.14 20.62
C ALA A 149 1.48 -1.10 20.87
N LYS A 150 0.30 -1.16 20.23
CA LYS A 150 -0.61 -2.31 20.33
C LYS A 150 -0.15 -3.52 19.53
N ALA A 151 0.44 -3.30 18.35
CA ALA A 151 0.79 -4.40 17.46
C ALA A 151 2.21 -4.94 17.68
N PHE A 152 3.13 -4.11 18.15
CA PHE A 152 4.54 -4.45 18.36
C PHE A 152 4.97 -4.14 19.79
N PRO A 153 4.40 -4.85 20.80
CA PRO A 153 4.79 -4.64 22.18
C PRO A 153 6.28 -4.95 22.38
N GLY A 154 6.97 -4.08 23.11
CA GLY A 154 8.42 -4.21 23.37
C GLY A 154 9.32 -3.72 22.23
N CYS A 155 8.78 -3.33 21.08
CA CYS A 155 9.54 -2.69 20.01
C CYS A 155 9.73 -1.19 20.27
N THR A 156 10.81 -0.62 19.74
CA THR A 156 11.06 0.83 19.83
C THR A 156 10.41 1.55 18.65
N HIS A 157 9.61 2.60 18.90
CA HIS A 157 8.99 3.41 17.83
C HIS A 157 9.74 4.74 17.64
N GLU A 158 10.53 4.84 16.56
CA GLU A 158 11.20 6.07 16.14
C GLU A 158 10.31 6.83 15.14
N ARG A 159 10.12 8.14 15.36
CA ARG A 159 9.23 8.98 14.55
C ARG A 159 9.99 10.15 13.95
N HIS A 160 9.93 10.28 12.64
CA HIS A 160 10.65 11.33 11.91
C HIS A 160 9.69 12.41 11.41
N LYS A 161 10.10 13.69 11.49
CA LYS A 161 9.33 14.77 10.87
C LYS A 161 9.27 14.51 9.37
N GLY A 162 8.06 14.43 8.82
CA GLY A 162 7.87 14.38 7.37
C GLY A 162 8.55 15.58 6.73
N LYS A 163 9.44 15.34 5.77
CA LYS A 163 10.00 16.42 4.96
C LYS A 163 8.90 16.87 4.00
N ARG A 164 8.71 18.18 3.82
CA ARG A 164 7.88 18.69 2.72
C ARG A 164 8.41 18.06 1.44
N GLY A 165 7.52 17.47 0.62
CA GLY A 165 7.87 17.07 -0.73
C GLY A 165 8.52 18.27 -1.41
N SER A 166 9.74 18.10 -1.94
CA SER A 166 10.43 19.15 -2.68
C SER A 166 9.48 19.69 -3.74
N LEU A 167 9.49 21.01 -3.94
CA LEU A 167 8.76 21.77 -4.97
C LEU A 167 8.95 21.30 -6.43
N GLY A 168 9.63 20.18 -6.67
CA GLY A 168 9.69 19.50 -7.96
C GLY A 168 8.46 18.63 -8.14
N GLY A 169 7.46 19.18 -8.82
CA GLY A 169 6.29 18.44 -9.27
C GLY A 169 6.70 17.18 -10.05
N GLN A 170 6.03 16.08 -9.77
CA GLN A 170 5.88 15.00 -10.74
C GLN A 170 4.52 15.18 -11.40
N GLY A 171 4.58 15.69 -12.62
CA GLY A 171 3.47 16.07 -13.49
C GLY A 171 4.02 16.93 -14.62
#